data_AF-A0A399GTT5-F1
#
_entry.id   AF-A0A399GTT5-F1
#
_cell.length_a   1.000
_cell.length_b   1.000
_cell.length_c   1.000
_cell.angle_alpha   90.00
_cell.angle_beta   90.00
_cell.angle_gamma   90.00
#
_symmetry.space_group_name_H-M   'P 1'
#
loop_
_entity.id
_entity.type
_entity.pdbx_description
1 polymer ?
#
loop_
_entity_poly.entity_id
_entity_poly.type
_entity_poly.pdbx_seq_one_letter_code
_entity_poly.pdbx_strand_id
1 'polypeptide(L)'
;MNLARIEQTYRDVRRHNVARHLLKRLNRDGRGTRVEIHPLNQSQVNRPHQRVVPYRTMNVRHWDPIVDAWAAGDDQGLGDAWTDGILPDLGSDYGYGAYEYCTNIGFAA
;
A
#
# COMPACT_ATOMS: atom_id res chain seq x y z
N MET A 1 18.86 29.09 2.76
CA MET A 1 19.35 27.73 2.43
C MET A 1 19.33 26.75 3.62
N ASN A 2 19.49 27.17 4.88
CA ASN A 2 19.54 26.23 6.01
C ASN A 2 18.16 25.71 6.47
N LEU A 3 17.12 26.56 6.40
CA LEU A 3 15.75 26.20 6.82
C LEU A 3 15.17 25.03 6.01
N ALA A 4 15.33 25.03 4.69
CA ALA A 4 14.84 23.94 3.83
C ALA A 4 15.50 22.59 4.16
N ARG A 5 16.80 22.58 4.50
CA ARG A 5 17.50 21.37 4.94
C ARG A 5 17.02 20.89 6.30
N ILE A 6 16.82 21.81 7.25
CA ILE A 6 16.29 21.49 8.58
C ILE A 6 14.86 20.93 8.49
N GLU A 7 14.01 21.53 7.65
CA GLU A 7 12.64 21.04 7.41
C GLU A 7 12.64 19.65 6.77
N GLN A 8 13.54 19.39 5.82
CA GLN A 8 13.68 18.08 5.20
C GLN A 8 14.11 17.03 6.23
N THR A 9 15.18 17.29 6.99
CA THR A 9 15.62 16.40 8.07
C THR A 9 14.53 16.16 9.11
N TYR A 10 13.78 17.20 9.50
CA TYR A 10 12.66 17.06 10.44
C TYR A 10 11.55 16.15 9.87
N ARG A 11 11.21 16.30 8.58
CA ARG A 11 10.22 15.45 7.91
C ARG A 11 10.70 14.00 7.84
N ASP A 12 11.98 13.76 7.56
CA ASP A 12 12.56 12.42 7.45
C ASP A 12 12.57 11.72 8.83
N VAL A 13 13.04 12.41 9.87
CA VAL A 13 13.02 11.89 11.25
C VAL A 13 11.60 11.64 11.73
N ARG A 14 10.66 12.54 11.41
CA ARG A 14 9.24 12.36 11.72
C ARG A 14 8.68 11.13 11.00
N ARG A 15 9.03 10.91 9.73
CA ARG A 15 8.60 9.75 8.95
C ARG A 15 9.12 8.45 9.56
N HIS A 16 10.39 8.42 9.97
CA HIS A 16 11.00 7.26 10.63
C HIS A 16 10.36 6.94 11.99
N ASN A 17 10.07 7.95 12.81
CA ASN A 17 9.37 7.75 14.09
C ASN A 17 7.92 7.26 13.91
N VAL A 18 7.23 7.78 12.89
CA VAL A 18 5.87 7.34 12.54
C VAL A 18 5.88 5.92 12.00
N ALA A 19 6.87 5.54 11.17
CA ALA A 19 7.03 4.20 10.61
C ALA A 19 7.05 3.12 11.70
N ARG A 20 7.82 3.32 12.78
CA ARG A 20 7.87 2.40 13.92
C ARG A 20 6.49 2.20 14.57
N HIS A 21 5.74 3.28 14.74
CA HIS A 21 4.39 3.21 15.33
C HIS A 21 3.39 2.54 14.39
N LEU A 22 3.47 2.85 13.09
CA LEU A 22 2.66 2.22 12.05
C LEU A 22 2.89 0.72 12.00
N LEU A 23 4.14 0.26 12.00
CA LEU A 23 4.46 -1.18 11.99
C LEU A 23 3.85 -1.93 13.16
N LYS A 24 4.00 -1.40 14.38
CA LYS A 24 3.41 -2.01 15.57
C LYS A 24 1.89 -2.16 15.42
N ARG A 25 1.22 -1.13 14.90
CA ARG A 25 -0.23 -1.14 14.71
C ARG A 25 -0.66 -2.09 13.59
N LEU A 26 0.05 -2.08 12.47
CA LEU A 26 -0.30 -2.80 11.25
C LEU A 26 -0.03 -4.31 11.37
N ASN A 27 1.10 -4.68 11.97
CA ASN A 27 1.44 -6.09 12.20
C ASN A 27 0.55 -6.71 13.28
N ARG A 28 0.04 -5.92 14.24
CA ARG A 28 -0.92 -6.35 15.28
C ARG A 28 -0.53 -7.69 15.91
N ASP A 29 0.69 -7.77 16.43
CA ASP A 29 1.28 -8.99 17.01
C ASP A 29 1.25 -10.21 16.06
N GLY A 30 1.49 -9.97 14.76
CA GLY A 30 1.48 -10.99 13.71
C GLY A 30 0.08 -11.34 13.17
N ARG A 31 -0.99 -10.78 13.75
CA ARG A 31 -2.35 -10.97 13.21
C ARG A 31 -2.55 -10.26 11.89
N GLY A 32 -1.78 -9.20 11.62
CA GLY A 32 -1.97 -8.34 10.47
C GLY A 32 -3.18 -7.42 10.59
N THR A 33 -3.40 -6.66 9.51
CA THR A 33 -4.50 -5.71 9.39
C THR A 33 -5.38 -6.06 8.20
N ARG A 34 -6.70 -5.99 8.40
CA ARG A 34 -7.67 -6.16 7.33
C ARG A 34 -7.69 -4.90 6.48
N VAL A 35 -7.44 -5.07 5.19
CA VAL A 35 -7.46 -3.98 4.20
C VAL A 35 -8.54 -4.24 3.19
N GLU A 36 -9.20 -3.16 2.78
CA GLU A 36 -10.14 -3.12 1.67
C GLU A 36 -9.41 -2.58 0.44
N ILE A 37 -9.43 -3.35 -0.63
CA ILE A 37 -8.73 -3.06 -1.87
C ILE A 37 -9.77 -2.70 -2.91
N HIS A 38 -9.73 -1.44 -3.34
CA HIS A 38 -10.58 -0.94 -4.42
C HIS A 38 -9.87 -1.14 -5.75
N PRO A 39 -10.52 -1.80 -6.72
CA PRO A 39 -9.93 -2.02 -8.04
C PRO A 39 -9.71 -0.69 -8.78
N LEU A 40 -8.97 -0.77 -9.87
CA LEU A 40 -8.65 0.39 -10.70
C LEU A 40 -9.91 1.14 -11.17
N ASN A 41 -9.80 2.47 -11.28
CA ASN A 41 -10.87 3.33 -11.76
C ASN A 41 -11.07 3.16 -13.28
N GLN A 42 -12.21 2.56 -13.67
CA GLN A 42 -12.55 2.32 -15.07
C GLN A 42 -13.39 3.45 -15.72
N SER A 43 -13.51 4.62 -15.10
CA SER A 43 -14.31 5.74 -15.65
C SER A 43 -13.87 6.21 -17.04
N GLN A 44 -12.59 6.01 -17.40
CA GLN A 44 -12.02 6.34 -18.71
C GLN A 44 -12.07 5.18 -19.71
N VAL A 45 -12.60 4.01 -19.32
CA VAL A 45 -12.73 2.83 -20.19
C VAL A 45 -14.07 2.88 -20.91
N ASN A 46 -14.07 2.67 -22.23
CA ASN A 46 -15.31 2.57 -23.01
C ASN A 46 -16.22 1.48 -22.43
N ARG A 47 -17.52 1.79 -22.26
CA ARG A 47 -18.50 0.91 -21.58
C ARG A 47 -18.46 -0.57 -22.01
N PRO A 48 -18.30 -0.93 -23.30
CA PRO A 48 -18.22 -2.35 -23.70
C PRO A 48 -17.02 -3.12 -23.13
N HIS A 49 -15.97 -2.41 -22.71
CA HIS A 49 -14.74 -2.99 -22.16
C HIS A 49 -14.65 -2.87 -20.63
N GLN A 50 -15.64 -2.25 -19.99
CA GLN A 50 -15.68 -2.18 -18.53
C GLN A 50 -16.01 -3.55 -17.94
N ARG A 51 -15.31 -3.92 -16.86
CA ARG A 51 -15.56 -5.15 -16.10
C ARG A 51 -16.07 -4.82 -14.72
N VAL A 52 -17.06 -5.60 -14.25
CA VAL A 52 -17.49 -5.57 -12.85
C VAL A 52 -16.39 -6.22 -12.01
N VAL A 53 -15.60 -5.40 -11.32
CA VAL A 53 -14.57 -5.86 -10.38
C VAL A 53 -15.03 -5.50 -8.98
N PRO A 54 -15.30 -6.48 -8.10
CA PRO A 54 -15.73 -6.20 -6.74
C PRO A 54 -14.57 -5.64 -5.91
N TYR A 55 -14.90 -4.83 -4.89
CA TYR A 55 -13.96 -4.54 -3.81
C TYR A 55 -13.61 -5.84 -3.09
N ARG A 56 -12.37 -5.94 -2.63
CA ARG A 56 -11.88 -7.13 -1.93
C ARG A 56 -11.39 -6.77 -0.55
N THR A 57 -11.44 -7.73 0.35
CA THR A 57 -10.81 -7.58 1.66
C THR A 57 -9.83 -8.70 1.86
N MET A 58 -8.61 -8.38 2.26
CA MET A 58 -7.61 -9.35 2.67
C MET A 58 -6.97 -8.94 3.99
N ASN A 59 -6.21 -9.84 4.58
CA ASN A 59 -5.47 -9.56 5.80
C ASN A 59 -3.98 -9.50 5.49
N VAL A 60 -3.39 -8.30 5.52
CA VAL A 60 -1.98 -8.09 5.21
C VAL A 60 -1.16 -8.31 6.48
N ARG A 61 -0.13 -9.15 6.37
CA ARG A 61 0.78 -9.51 7.47
C ARG A 61 2.23 -9.11 7.24
N HIS A 62 2.58 -8.70 6.02
CA HIS A 62 3.95 -8.33 5.63
C HIS A 62 4.05 -6.81 5.40
N TRP A 63 3.85 -6.02 6.45
CA TRP A 63 3.89 -4.56 6.35
C TRP A 63 5.30 -3.98 6.36
N ASP A 64 6.28 -4.73 6.90
CA ASP A 64 7.66 -4.29 7.09
C ASP A 64 8.29 -3.72 5.81
N PRO A 65 8.29 -4.43 4.66
CA PRO A 65 8.92 -3.90 3.44
C PRO A 65 8.25 -2.63 2.89
N ILE A 66 6.93 -2.50 3.07
CA ILE A 66 6.16 -1.35 2.57
C ILE A 66 6.41 -0.12 3.42
N VAL A 67 6.37 -0.27 4.74
CA VAL A 67 6.58 0.85 5.65
C VAL A 67 8.05 1.29 5.63
N ASP A 68 8.99 0.37 5.43
CA ASP A 68 10.40 0.69 5.26
C ASP A 68 10.67 1.48 3.97
N ALA A 69 10.11 1.04 2.84
CA ALA A 69 10.20 1.77 1.57
C ALA A 69 9.56 3.17 1.65
N TRP A 70 8.37 3.26 2.26
CA TRP A 70 7.72 4.55 2.52
C TRP A 70 8.59 5.46 3.40
N ALA A 71 9.18 4.92 4.47
CA ALA A 71 10.04 5.67 5.38
C ALA A 71 11.30 6.20 4.66
N ALA A 72 11.86 5.42 3.74
CA ALA A 72 12.99 5.80 2.91
C ALA A 72 12.64 6.79 1.77
N GLY A 73 11.36 6.94 1.44
CA GLY A 73 10.93 7.68 0.24
C GLY A 73 11.28 6.94 -1.05
N ASP A 74 11.33 5.61 -0.99
CA ASP A 74 11.61 4.72 -2.12
C ASP A 74 10.29 4.30 -2.77
N ASP A 75 9.83 5.10 -3.75
CA ASP A 75 8.58 4.85 -4.46
C ASP A 75 8.63 3.54 -5.27
N GLN A 76 9.81 3.14 -5.75
CA GLN A 76 9.97 1.89 -6.49
C GLN A 76 9.91 0.70 -5.54
N GLY A 77 10.66 0.73 -4.43
CA GLY A 77 10.61 -0.31 -3.41
C GLY A 77 9.22 -0.46 -2.78
N LEU A 78 8.44 0.64 -2.71
CA LEU A 78 7.05 0.59 -2.29
C LEU A 78 6.19 -0.21 -3.29
N GLY A 79 6.37 0.03 -4.58
CA GLY A 79 5.68 -0.68 -5.66
C GLY A 79 6.03 -2.15 -5.72
N ASP A 80 7.32 -2.48 -5.59
CA ASP A 80 7.83 -3.86 -5.58
C ASP A 80 7.31 -4.62 -4.35
N ALA A 81 7.39 -4.02 -3.15
CA ALA A 81 6.87 -4.61 -1.92
C ALA A 81 5.36 -4.88 -1.98
N TRP A 82 4.60 -4.00 -2.63
CA TRP A 82 3.16 -4.18 -2.84
C TRP A 82 2.87 -5.29 -3.86
N THR A 83 3.53 -5.24 -5.02
CA THR A 83 3.23 -6.10 -6.17
C THR A 83 3.74 -7.51 -5.99
N ASP A 84 4.94 -7.67 -5.43
CA ASP A 84 5.57 -8.97 -5.25
C ASP A 84 5.28 -9.56 -3.87
N GLY A 85 5.00 -8.72 -2.87
CA GLY A 85 4.81 -9.14 -1.48
C GLY A 85 3.35 -9.30 -1.04
N ILE A 86 2.42 -8.46 -1.52
CA ILE A 86 1.02 -8.48 -1.06
C ILE A 86 0.05 -8.98 -2.13
N LEU A 87 0.17 -8.52 -3.38
CA LEU A 87 -0.75 -8.91 -4.44
C LEU A 87 -0.86 -10.43 -4.67
N PRO A 88 0.20 -11.25 -4.50
CA PRO A 88 0.08 -12.70 -4.63
C PRO A 88 -0.89 -13.32 -3.61
N ASP A 89 -1.00 -12.75 -2.41
CA ASP A 89 -1.93 -13.21 -1.37
C ASP A 89 -3.41 -12.97 -1.73
N LEU A 90 -3.69 -12.13 -2.74
CA LEU A 90 -5.05 -11.88 -3.25
C LEU A 90 -5.59 -13.08 -4.07
N GLY A 91 -4.73 -14.00 -4.50
CA GLY A 91 -5.08 -15.20 -5.24
C GLY A 91 -4.97 -15.06 -6.76
N SER A 92 -4.51 -16.14 -7.40
CA SER A 92 -4.16 -16.24 -8.84
C SER A 92 -5.33 -16.16 -9.81
N ASP A 93 -6.58 -16.17 -9.35
CA ASP A 93 -7.77 -16.31 -10.20
C ASP A 93 -8.15 -15.05 -10.99
N TYR A 94 -7.57 -13.86 -10.70
CA TYR A 94 -8.14 -12.59 -11.17
C TYR A 94 -7.24 -11.72 -12.04
N GLY A 95 -6.04 -12.20 -12.39
CA GLY A 95 -5.10 -11.45 -13.21
C GLY A 95 -4.51 -10.26 -12.44
N TYR A 96 -3.20 -10.36 -12.16
CA TYR A 96 -2.40 -9.37 -11.44
C TYR A 96 -2.72 -7.90 -11.80
N GLY A 97 -3.05 -7.60 -13.07
CA GLY A 97 -3.27 -6.24 -13.56
C GLY A 97 -4.51 -5.48 -13.04
N ALA A 98 -5.55 -6.15 -12.49
CA ALA A 98 -6.73 -5.43 -11.99
C ALA A 98 -6.51 -4.72 -10.63
N TYR A 99 -5.52 -5.19 -9.88
CA TYR A 99 -5.15 -4.70 -8.55
C TYR A 99 -3.70 -4.19 -8.50
N GLU A 100 -2.94 -4.30 -9.58
CA GLU A 100 -1.63 -3.65 -9.76
C GLU A 100 -1.74 -2.12 -9.64
N TYR A 101 -2.85 -1.54 -10.10
CA TYR A 101 -3.16 -0.12 -10.00
C TYR A 101 -4.37 0.13 -9.09
N CYS A 102 -4.22 -0.14 -7.79
CA CYS A 102 -5.28 0.14 -6.82
C CYS A 102 -5.51 1.65 -6.67
N THR A 103 -6.77 2.07 -6.72
CA THR A 103 -7.13 3.49 -6.59
C THR A 103 -7.11 3.95 -5.13
N ASN A 104 -7.35 3.04 -4.18
CA ASN A 104 -7.33 3.31 -2.74
C ASN A 104 -7.16 2.01 -1.94
N ILE A 105 -6.47 2.10 -0.81
CA ILE A 105 -6.36 1.05 0.21
C ILE A 105 -7.01 1.59 1.48
N GLY A 106 -8.14 1.00 1.87
CA GLY A 106 -8.83 1.31 3.12
C GLY A 106 -8.36 0.41 4.25
N PHE A 107 -8.07 0.97 5.43
CA PHE A 107 -7.84 0.19 6.65
C PHE A 107 -9.18 -0.01 7.36
N ALA A 108 -9.68 -1.24 7.41
CA ALA A 108 -10.86 -1.56 8.22
C ALA A 108 -10.43 -1.60 9.69
N ALA A 109 -10.90 -0.63 10.47
CA ALA A 109 -10.67 -0.53 11.92
C ALA A 109 -11.63 -1.45 12.70
#